data_AF-A0A0P7G7I7-F1
#
_entry.id   AF-A0A0P7G7I7-F1
#
_cell.length_a   1.000
_cell.length_b   1.000
_cell.length_c   1.000
_cell.angle_alpha   90.00
_cell.angle_beta   90.00
_cell.angle_gamma   90.00
#
_symmetry.space_group_name_H-M   'P 1'
#
loop_
_entity.id
_entity.type
_entity.pdbx_description
1 polymer ?
#
loop_
_entity_poly.entity_id
_entity_poly.type
_entity_poly.pdbx_seq_one_letter_code
_entity_poly.pdbx_strand_id
1 'polypeptide(L)'
;MLERFSDPRGGGETTALPTLVERAELSRTTLSVPGNATTTQSLAFTPTLLGDELRLSVYVYVGPAPESASPETADYHLYRWVDVGDSASSLPLPAPVPSGG
;
A
#
# COMPACT_ATOMS: atom_id res chain seq x y z
N MET A 1 -3.49 -2.67 -1.72
CA MET A 1 -4.61 -1.75 -1.41
C MET A 1 -4.11 -0.69 -0.45
N LEU A 2 -4.62 0.54 -0.53
CA LEU A 2 -4.28 1.62 0.39
C LEU A 2 -5.53 2.03 1.17
N GLU A 3 -5.42 2.15 2.48
CA GLU A 3 -6.53 2.37 3.39
C GLU A 3 -6.23 3.55 4.32
N ARG A 4 -7.15 4.51 4.39
CA ARG A 4 -7.09 5.63 5.33
C ARG A 4 -7.94 5.31 6.55
N PHE A 5 -7.34 5.43 7.72
CA PHE A 5 -8.03 5.28 8.99
C PHE A 5 -8.30 6.65 9.62
N SER A 6 -9.40 6.76 10.34
CA SER A 6 -9.70 7.95 11.12
C SER A 6 -8.71 8.02 12.29
N ASP A 7 -8.09 9.17 12.49
CA ASP A 7 -7.34 9.43 13.72
C ASP A 7 -8.25 9.21 14.94
N PRO A 8 -7.81 8.44 15.96
CA PRO A 8 -8.59 8.27 17.17
C PRO A 8 -8.65 9.61 17.89
N ARG A 9 -9.81 10.28 17.84
CA ARG A 9 -10.02 11.58 18.48
C ARG A 9 -9.72 11.52 19.98
N GLY A 10 -8.51 11.92 20.37
CA GLY A 10 -8.16 12.40 21.70
C GLY A 10 -8.19 11.35 22.82
N GLY A 11 -7.10 11.28 23.59
CA GLY A 11 -6.98 10.42 24.77
C GLY A 11 -8.02 10.70 25.86
N GLY A 12 -9.09 9.91 25.87
CA GLY A 12 -10.07 9.84 26.94
C GLY A 12 -10.68 8.45 27.02
N GLU A 13 -10.11 7.60 27.89
CA GLU A 13 -10.65 6.37 28.53
C GLU A 13 -11.49 5.34 27.75
N THR A 14 -11.65 5.50 26.44
CA THR A 14 -12.07 4.48 25.50
C THR A 14 -11.22 4.71 24.26
N THR A 15 -10.16 3.91 24.11
CA THR A 15 -9.39 3.82 22.87
C THR A 15 -10.33 3.26 21.81
N ALA A 16 -11.13 4.12 21.19
CA ALA A 16 -11.91 3.76 20.03
C ALA A 16 -10.91 3.30 18.96
N LEU A 17 -11.10 2.07 18.46
CA LEU A 17 -10.29 1.59 17.35
C LEU A 17 -10.49 2.53 16.17
N PRO A 18 -9.42 2.91 15.46
CA PRO A 18 -9.55 3.79 14.31
C PRO A 18 -10.43 3.13 13.26
N THR A 19 -11.38 3.90 12.71
CA THR A 19 -12.36 3.43 11.73
C THR A 19 -11.82 3.61 10.31
N LEU A 20 -12.09 2.66 9.43
CA LEU A 20 -11.71 2.78 8.01
C LEU A 20 -12.58 3.89 7.39
N VAL A 21 -11.93 4.94 6.89
CA VAL A 21 -12.58 6.11 6.26
C VAL A 21 -12.64 5.95 4.75
N GLU A 22 -11.53 5.50 4.17
CA GLU A 22 -11.38 5.45 2.71
C GLU A 22 -10.49 4.26 2.31
N ARG A 23 -10.80 3.65 1.17
CA ARG A 23 -9.98 2.59 0.57
C ARG A 23 -9.80 2.80 -0.92
N ALA A 24 -8.60 2.54 -1.41
CA ALA A 24 -8.26 2.56 -2.82
C ALA A 24 -7.53 1.27 -3.22
N GLU A 25 -8.05 0.56 -4.22
CA GLU A 25 -7.32 -0.55 -4.85
C GLU A 25 -6.16 0.03 -5.66
N LEU A 26 -4.95 -0.46 -5.41
CA LEU A 26 -3.72 0.02 -6.06
C LEU A 26 -3.38 -0.82 -7.29
N SER A 27 -3.45 -2.14 -7.14
CA SER A 27 -3.14 -3.12 -8.17
C SER A 27 -3.70 -4.48 -7.76
N ARG A 28 -4.02 -5.30 -8.76
CA ARG A 28 -4.46 -6.68 -8.61
C ARG A 28 -3.64 -7.53 -9.59
N THR A 29 -2.91 -8.49 -9.05
CA THR A 29 -2.03 -9.36 -9.84
C THR A 29 -2.36 -10.82 -9.54
N THR A 30 -2.33 -11.64 -10.59
CA THR A 30 -2.41 -13.10 -10.46
C THR A 30 -1.05 -13.69 -10.80
N LEU A 31 -0.60 -14.62 -9.98
CA LEU A 31 0.66 -15.33 -10.16
C LEU A 31 0.38 -16.84 -10.10
N SER A 32 0.86 -17.58 -11.08
CA SER A 32 0.85 -19.05 -11.05
C SER A 32 2.21 -19.54 -10.57
N VAL A 33 2.24 -20.21 -9.41
CA VAL A 33 3.45 -20.81 -8.85
C VAL A 33 3.35 -22.33 -9.04
N PRO A 34 4.29 -22.97 -9.76
CA PRO A 34 4.31 -24.41 -9.89
C PRO A 34 4.59 -25.08 -8.53
N GLY A 35 4.13 -26.33 -8.38
CA GLY A 35 4.32 -27.08 -7.13
C GLY A 35 5.79 -27.18 -6.73
N ASN A 36 6.08 -26.93 -5.45
CA ASN A 36 7.42 -26.94 -4.85
C ASN A 36 8.39 -25.85 -5.35
N ALA A 37 7.89 -24.80 -6.02
CA ALA A 37 8.69 -23.64 -6.40
C ALA A 37 8.43 -22.45 -5.47
N THR A 38 9.46 -21.64 -5.25
CA THR A 38 9.34 -20.30 -4.66
C THR A 38 9.47 -19.27 -5.75
N THR A 39 8.55 -18.29 -5.78
CA THR A 39 8.63 -17.13 -6.68
C THR A 39 8.61 -15.85 -5.87
N THR A 40 9.42 -14.89 -6.29
CA THR A 40 9.41 -13.52 -5.79
C THR A 40 8.95 -12.61 -6.92
N GLN A 41 7.94 -11.78 -6.66
CA GLN A 41 7.45 -10.79 -7.62
C GLN A 41 7.48 -9.40 -6.99
N SER A 42 8.10 -8.46 -7.69
CA SER A 42 8.03 -7.04 -7.32
C SER A 42 6.68 -6.46 -7.75
N LEU A 43 5.97 -5.85 -6.81
CA LEU A 43 4.72 -5.15 -7.07
C LEU A 43 5.00 -3.66 -7.21
N ALA A 44 4.92 -3.16 -8.44
CA ALA A 44 4.92 -1.73 -8.71
C ALA A 44 3.47 -1.21 -8.73
N PHE A 45 3.23 -0.08 -8.09
CA PHE A 45 1.94 0.59 -8.08
C PHE A 45 2.12 2.09 -7.88
N THR A 46 1.17 2.87 -8.38
CA THR A 46 1.10 4.32 -8.13
C THR A 46 0.00 4.58 -7.11
N PRO A 47 0.33 5.13 -5.93
CA PRO A 47 -0.67 5.54 -4.96
C PRO A 47 -1.61 6.58 -5.55
N THR A 48 -2.92 6.36 -5.44
CA THR A 48 -3.96 7.34 -5.80
C THR A 48 -4.41 8.18 -4.61
N LEU A 49 -4.15 7.69 -3.40
CA LEU A 49 -4.54 8.32 -2.14
C LEU A 49 -3.28 8.88 -1.46
N LEU A 50 -3.26 10.19 -1.26
CA LEU A 50 -2.14 10.93 -0.64
C LEU A 50 -2.44 11.24 0.83
N GLY A 51 -1.41 11.30 1.66
CA GLY A 51 -1.51 11.65 3.07
C GLY A 51 -0.60 10.81 3.96
N ASP A 52 -0.59 11.17 5.22
CA ASP A 52 0.19 10.51 6.26
C ASP A 52 -0.59 9.34 6.88
N GLU A 53 0.14 8.40 7.48
CA GLU A 53 -0.41 7.25 8.22
C GLU A 53 -1.45 6.43 7.43
N LEU A 54 -1.16 6.16 6.16
CA LEU A 54 -1.98 5.30 5.33
C LEU A 54 -1.56 3.84 5.51
N ARG A 55 -2.53 2.93 5.59
CA ARG A 55 -2.26 1.49 5.68
C ARG A 55 -2.20 0.86 4.29
N LEU A 56 -1.01 0.47 3.88
CA LEU A 56 -0.81 -0.44 2.75
C LEU A 56 -1.16 -1.87 3.19
N SER A 57 -2.19 -2.40 2.56
CA SER A 57 -2.70 -3.76 2.79
C SER A 57 -2.47 -4.63 1.56
N VAL A 58 -1.75 -5.73 1.76
CA VAL A 58 -1.52 -6.76 0.74
C VAL A 58 -2.33 -7.99 1.12
N TYR A 59 -3.20 -8.44 0.23
CA TYR A 59 -4.03 -9.63 0.41
C TYR A 59 -3.60 -10.68 -0.61
N VAL A 60 -3.29 -11.89 -0.16
CA VAL A 60 -2.85 -13.00 -0.98
C VAL A 60 -3.89 -14.10 -0.89
N TYR A 61 -4.27 -14.63 -2.05
CA TYR A 61 -5.30 -15.65 -2.20
C TYR A 61 -4.71 -16.89 -2.85
N VAL A 62 -5.01 -18.07 -2.30
CA VAL A 62 -4.74 -19.36 -2.91
C VAL A 62 -5.90 -19.68 -3.85
N GLY A 63 -5.70 -19.37 -5.13
CA GLY A 63 -6.72 -19.52 -6.17
C GLY A 63 -7.37 -18.19 -6.54
N PRO A 64 -8.63 -18.18 -7.02
CA PRO A 64 -9.27 -16.97 -7.48
C PRO A 64 -9.57 -16.02 -6.31
N ALA A 65 -9.07 -14.78 -6.41
CA ALA A 65 -9.43 -13.73 -5.47
C ALA A 65 -10.90 -13.28 -5.71
N PRO A 66 -11.69 -13.06 -4.64
CA PRO A 66 -13.04 -12.54 -4.76
C PRO A 66 -13.04 -11.12 -5.34
N GLU A 67 -14.19 -10.65 -5.82
CA GLU A 67 -14.35 -9.27 -6.28
C GLU A 67 -14.08 -8.29 -5.14
N SER A 68 -14.70 -8.54 -3.98
CA SER A 68 -14.48 -7.80 -2.75
C SER A 68 -13.33 -8.39 -1.95
N ALA A 69 -12.10 -7.98 -2.27
CA ALA A 69 -10.93 -8.37 -1.50
C ALA A 69 -10.96 -7.76 -0.09
N SER A 70 -10.78 -8.59 0.92
CA SER A 70 -10.84 -8.23 2.34
C SER A 70 -9.91 -9.12 3.16
N PRO A 71 -9.49 -8.67 4.36
CA PRO A 71 -8.57 -9.47 5.19
C PRO A 71 -9.19 -10.75 5.74
N GLU A 72 -10.50 -10.77 5.88
CA GLU A 72 -11.31 -11.93 6.28
C GLU A 72 -11.41 -12.99 5.18
N THR A 73 -11.33 -12.58 3.91
CA THR A 73 -11.37 -13.50 2.77
C THR A 73 -9.98 -13.97 2.32
N ALA A 74 -8.92 -13.29 2.74
CA ALA A 74 -7.56 -13.56 2.28
C ALA A 74 -6.90 -14.68 3.09
N ASP A 75 -6.22 -15.60 2.41
CA ASP A 75 -5.43 -16.64 3.06
C ASP A 75 -4.25 -16.05 3.83
N TYR A 76 -3.60 -15.03 3.25
CA TYR A 76 -2.53 -14.28 3.90
C TYR A 76 -2.72 -12.79 3.70
N HIS A 77 -2.35 -12.02 4.72
CA HIS A 77 -2.38 -10.57 4.66
C HIS A 77 -1.17 -9.93 5.32
N LEU A 78 -0.73 -8.81 4.78
CA LEU A 78 0.34 -7.98 5.32
C LEU A 78 -0.16 -6.54 5.41
N TYR A 79 0.15 -5.89 6.53
CA TYR A 79 -0.14 -4.48 6.75
C TYR A 79 1.14 -3.69 6.96
N ARG A 80 1.20 -2.51 6.37
CA ARG A 80 2.27 -1.54 6.59
C ARG A 80 1.71 -0.13 6.60
N TRP A 81 2.06 0.65 7.62
CA TRP A 81 1.78 2.09 7.64
C TRP A 81 2.82 2.83 6.79
N VAL A 82 2.36 3.74 5.93
CA VAL A 82 3.18 4.50 4.98
C VAL A 82 2.64 5.91 4.86
N ASP A 83 3.55 6.86 4.66
CA ASP A 83 3.22 8.23 4.31
C ASP A 83 3.38 8.41 2.80
N VAL A 84 2.34 8.91 2.14
CA VAL A 84 2.29 9.06 0.68
C VAL A 84 2.22 10.54 0.35
N GLY A 85 3.38 11.08 -0.01
CA GLY A 85 3.51 12.44 -0.56
C GLY A 85 3.42 12.46 -2.08
N ASP A 86 3.18 13.64 -2.62
CA ASP A 86 3.30 13.88 -4.06
C ASP A 86 4.78 13.73 -4.48
N SER A 87 5.04 12.80 -5.40
CA SER A 87 6.42 12.49 -5.85
C SER A 87 7.05 13.62 -6.68
N ALA A 88 6.35 14.71 -7.03
CA ALA A 88 6.95 15.84 -7.71
C ALA A 88 7.98 16.60 -6.86
N SER A 89 8.08 16.32 -5.55
CA SER A 89 9.16 16.84 -4.69
C SER A 89 10.47 16.04 -4.79
N SER A 90 10.52 14.94 -5.54
CA SER A 90 11.76 14.22 -5.84
C SER A 90 12.24 14.53 -7.25
N LEU A 91 12.50 15.81 -7.53
CA LEU A 91 13.29 16.15 -8.71
C LEU A 91 14.75 15.78 -8.40
N PRO A 92 15.42 14.93 -9.20
CA PRO A 92 16.87 14.82 -9.10
C PRO A 92 17.44 16.21 -9.39
N LEU A 93 18.24 16.74 -8.46
CA LEU A 93 19.01 17.97 -8.69
C LEU A 93 19.72 17.84 -10.05
N PRO A 94 19.59 18.81 -10.97
CA PRO A 94 20.31 18.76 -12.23
C PRO A 94 21.81 18.67 -11.91
N ALA A 95 22.50 17.68 -12.50
CA ALA A 95 23.94 17.55 -12.36
C ALA A 95 24.63 18.87 -12.77
N PRO A 96 25.67 19.32 -12.03
CA PRO A 96 26.40 20.52 -12.42
C PRO A 96 27.00 20.32 -13.82
N VAL A 97 26.63 21.20 -14.75
CA VAL A 97 27.24 21.26 -16.08
C VAL A 97 28.75 21.46 -15.94
N PRO A 98 29.62 20.66 -16.58
CA PRO A 98 31.03 20.97 -16.61
C PRO A 98 31.23 22.18 -17.53
N SER A 99 31.57 23.33 -16.95
CA SER A 99 32.10 24.48 -17.68
C SER A 99 33.50 24.11 -18.18
N GLY A 100 33.59 23.70 -19.44
CA GLY A 100 34.88 23.53 -20.13
C GLY A 100 35.52 24.89 -20.42
N GLY A 101 36.80 25.00 -20.11
CA GLY A 101 37.70 26.10 -20.47
C GLY A 101 39.12 25.56 -20.61
#